data_AF-A0A2E1Q053-F1
#
_entry.id   AF-A0A2E1Q053-F1
#
_cell.length_a   1.000
_cell.length_b   1.000
_cell.length_c   1.000
_cell.angle_alpha   90.00
_cell.angle_beta   90.00
_cell.angle_gamma   90.00
#
_symmetry.space_group_name_H-M   'P 1'
#
loop_
_entity.id
_entity.type
_entity.pdbx_description
1 polymer ?
#
loop_
_entity_poly.entity_id
_entity_poly.type
_entity_poly.pdbx_seq_one_letter_code
_entity_poly.pdbx_strand_id
1 'polypeptide(L)'
;MAPLQSLKNNRGQALLENVVCLGLFITSTTLALSLGYLLMTQMRLHFEAQEFLFCRNQEGQSFGSCKIQFKEKSKDYLIWGHLKEVRASSLEDIKIIWSLGDFRFKVQRRIHWKSLTRKRVLSP
;
A
#
# COMPACT_ATOMS: atom_id res chain seq x y z
N MET A 1 11.20 13.23 60.73
CA MET A 1 10.64 11.94 60.28
C MET A 1 10.26 12.07 58.81
N ALA A 2 11.07 11.55 57.90
CA ALA A 2 10.76 11.58 56.46
C ALA A 2 9.80 10.42 56.13
N PRO A 3 8.75 10.65 55.31
CA PRO A 3 7.74 9.63 55.07
C PRO A 3 8.28 8.50 54.18
N LEU A 4 8.40 7.30 54.76
CA LEU A 4 8.74 6.03 54.10
C LEU A 4 7.72 5.56 53.05
N GLN A 5 6.62 6.29 52.83
CA GLN A 5 5.58 5.95 51.85
C GLN A 5 5.96 6.27 50.39
N SER A 6 6.95 7.14 50.15
CA SER A 6 7.34 7.57 48.79
C SER A 6 7.98 6.44 47.95
N LEU A 7 8.73 5.52 48.56
CA LEU A 7 9.48 4.49 47.80
C LEU A 7 8.61 3.32 47.27
N LYS A 8 7.45 3.04 47.89
CA LYS A 8 6.58 1.92 47.49
C LYS A 8 5.61 2.29 46.36
N ASN A 9 5.16 3.56 46.33
CA ASN A 9 4.34 4.10 45.23
C ASN A 9 5.12 4.21 43.92
N ASN A 10 6.42 4.52 43.97
CA ASN A 10 7.24 4.68 42.77
C ASN A 10 7.37 3.39 41.93
N ARG A 11 7.31 2.20 42.55
CA ARG A 11 7.39 0.92 41.81
C ARG A 11 6.09 0.57 41.08
N GLY A 12 4.94 0.82 41.69
CA GLY A 12 3.63 0.61 41.06
C GLY A 12 3.37 1.63 39.94
N GLN A 13 3.81 2.87 40.16
CA GLN A 13 3.74 3.94 39.16
C GLN A 13 4.68 3.69 37.98
N ALA A 14 5.92 3.23 38.22
CA ALA A 14 6.85 2.86 37.15
C ALA A 14 6.37 1.66 36.31
N LEU A 15 5.63 0.71 36.89
CA LEU A 15 4.99 -0.38 36.14
C LEU A 15 3.86 0.14 35.23
N LEU A 16 3.02 1.03 35.74
CA LEU A 16 1.96 1.68 34.96
C LEU A 16 2.53 2.54 33.82
N GLU A 17 3.56 3.34 34.10
CA GLU A 17 4.24 4.16 33.09
C GLU A 17 4.90 3.30 32.01
N ASN A 18 5.53 2.18 32.37
CA ASN A 18 6.10 1.25 31.39
C ASN A 18 5.01 0.57 30.54
N VAL A 19 3.88 0.18 31.12
CA VAL A 19 2.76 -0.42 30.36
C VAL A 19 2.15 0.60 29.40
N VAL A 20 1.98 1.86 29.84
CA VAL A 20 1.48 2.95 28.99
C VAL A 20 2.47 3.25 27.87
N CYS A 21 3.76 3.38 28.16
CA CYS A 21 4.81 3.56 27.15
C CYS A 21 4.87 2.40 26.16
N LEU A 22 4.78 1.15 26.63
CA LEU A 22 4.76 -0.02 25.77
C LEU A 22 3.51 -0.04 24.88
N GLY A 23 2.35 0.30 25.43
CA GLY A 23 1.11 0.45 24.67
C GLY A 23 1.20 1.53 23.60
N LEU A 24 1.75 2.70 23.94
CA LEU A 24 2.01 3.78 22.98
C LEU A 24 3.03 3.38 21.92
N PHE A 25 4.05 2.61 22.29
CA PHE A 25 5.05 2.10 21.34
C PHE A 25 4.44 1.08 20.38
N ILE A 26 3.66 0.11 20.88
CA ILE A 26 3.00 -0.90 20.04
C ILE A 26 2.00 -0.24 19.10
N THR A 27 1.18 0.69 19.60
CA THR A 27 0.19 1.39 18.77
C THR A 27 0.85 2.27 17.72
N SER A 28 1.88 3.04 18.06
CA SER A 28 2.61 3.88 17.11
C SER A 28 3.35 3.06 16.05
N THR A 29 4.03 1.98 16.43
CA THR A 29 4.69 1.08 15.48
C THR A 29 3.69 0.37 14.57
N THR A 30 2.58 -0.12 15.12
CA THR A 30 1.50 -0.74 14.31
C THR A 30 0.90 0.27 13.32
N LEU A 31 0.66 1.51 13.74
CA LEU A 31 0.17 2.57 12.87
C LEU A 31 1.19 2.89 11.76
N ALA A 32 2.48 3.00 12.11
CA ALA A 32 3.55 3.27 11.15
C ALA A 32 3.68 2.13 10.13
N LEU A 33 3.62 0.87 10.57
CA LEU A 33 3.65 -0.30 9.67
C LEU A 33 2.41 -0.33 8.76
N SER A 34 1.23 0.00 9.29
CA SER A 34 -0.01 0.06 8.51
C SER A 34 0.06 1.13 7.43
N LEU A 35 0.53 2.33 7.77
CA LEU A 35 0.74 3.41 6.81
C LEU A 35 1.80 3.06 5.77
N GLY A 36 2.91 2.44 6.20
CA GLY A 36 3.95 1.95 5.31
C GLY A 36 3.42 0.93 4.31
N TYR A 37 2.61 -0.02 4.77
CA TYR A 37 1.93 -1.00 3.91
C TYR A 37 1.01 -0.33 2.87
N LEU A 38 0.21 0.66 3.29
CA LEU A 38 -0.69 1.39 2.39
C LEU A 38 0.10 2.14 1.31
N LEU A 39 1.15 2.86 1.70
CA LEU A 39 2.01 3.61 0.77
C LEU A 39 2.72 2.68 -0.20
N MET A 40 3.29 1.58 0.29
CA MET A 40 3.98 0.60 -0.55
C MET A 40 3.02 -0.05 -1.56
N THR A 41 1.86 -0.47 -1.09
CA THR A 41 0.78 -1.01 -1.94
C THR A 41 0.36 -0.01 -3.00
N GLN A 42 0.17 1.26 -2.63
CA GLN A 42 -0.22 2.31 -3.57
C GLN A 42 0.86 2.55 -4.63
N MET A 43 2.13 2.62 -4.24
CA MET A 43 3.25 2.79 -5.19
C MET A 43 3.37 1.59 -6.14
N ARG A 44 3.20 0.37 -5.64
CA ARG A 44 3.26 -0.86 -6.45
C ARG A 44 2.08 -0.95 -7.42
N LEU A 45 0.87 -0.63 -6.99
CA LEU A 45 -0.31 -0.52 -7.87
C LEU A 45 -0.10 0.51 -8.96
N HIS A 46 0.51 1.65 -8.64
CA HIS A 46 0.85 2.67 -9.63
C HIS A 46 1.86 2.17 -10.66
N PHE A 47 2.83 1.36 -10.26
CA PHE A 47 3.83 0.76 -11.14
C PHE A 47 3.21 -0.30 -12.06
N GLU A 48 2.48 -1.26 -11.49
CA GLU A 48 1.77 -2.32 -12.22
C GLU A 48 0.70 -1.76 -13.17
N ALA A 49 0.07 -0.64 -12.81
CA ALA A 49 -0.81 0.10 -13.71
C ALA A 49 -0.11 0.59 -14.98
N GLN A 50 1.19 0.93 -14.89
CA GLN A 50 1.99 1.29 -16.08
C GLN A 50 2.28 0.07 -16.94
N GLU A 51 2.66 -1.05 -16.33
CA GLU A 51 2.89 -2.31 -17.05
C GLU A 51 1.61 -2.80 -17.75
N PHE A 52 0.45 -2.66 -17.10
CA PHE A 52 -0.84 -3.00 -17.70
C PHE A 52 -1.11 -2.20 -18.98
N LEU A 53 -0.93 -0.88 -18.92
CA LEU A 53 -1.13 0.00 -20.07
C LEU A 53 -0.10 -0.30 -21.17
N PHE A 54 1.10 -0.70 -20.80
CA PHE A 54 2.13 -1.13 -21.74
C PHE A 54 1.77 -2.44 -22.44
N CYS A 55 1.37 -3.49 -21.71
CA CYS A 55 0.90 -4.77 -22.25
C CYS A 55 -0.24 -4.57 -23.25
N ARG A 56 -1.21 -3.71 -22.91
CA ARG A 56 -2.34 -3.42 -23.79
C ARG A 56 -1.94 -2.66 -25.07
N ASN A 57 -1.07 -1.66 -24.94
CA ASN A 57 -0.81 -0.71 -26.03
C ASN A 57 0.37 -1.09 -26.93
N GLN A 58 1.44 -1.69 -26.39
CA GLN A 58 2.64 -2.03 -27.16
C GLN A 58 2.69 -3.50 -27.57
N GLU A 59 2.28 -4.41 -26.70
CA GLU A 59 2.25 -5.84 -27.06
C GLU A 59 1.00 -6.21 -27.87
N GLY A 60 0.02 -5.30 -27.96
CA GLY A 60 -1.24 -5.52 -28.68
C GLY A 60 -2.11 -6.62 -28.07
N GLN A 61 -1.82 -7.02 -26.81
CA GLN A 61 -2.56 -8.07 -26.14
C GLN A 61 -4.00 -7.65 -25.81
N SER A 62 -4.89 -8.64 -25.74
CA SER A 62 -6.28 -8.40 -25.34
C SER A 62 -6.34 -7.88 -23.89
N PHE A 63 -7.29 -6.99 -23.61
CA PHE A 63 -7.52 -6.45 -22.26
C PHE A 63 -7.71 -7.56 -21.22
N GLY A 64 -8.32 -8.69 -21.60
CA GLY A 64 -8.52 -9.84 -20.72
C GLY A 64 -7.21 -10.47 -20.26
N SER A 65 -6.26 -10.69 -21.17
CA SER A 65 -4.95 -11.28 -20.86
C SER A 65 -4.16 -10.42 -19.88
N CYS A 66 -3.98 -9.13 -20.19
CA CYS A 66 -3.26 -8.20 -19.31
C CYS A 66 -3.96 -8.05 -17.95
N LYS A 67 -5.29 -8.17 -17.88
CA LYS A 67 -6.05 -8.07 -16.62
C LYS A 67 -5.84 -9.29 -15.74
N ILE A 68 -5.74 -10.48 -16.32
CA ILE A 68 -5.44 -11.70 -15.58
C ILE A 68 -4.03 -11.61 -14.99
N GLN A 69 -3.04 -11.23 -15.80
CA GLN A 69 -1.67 -11.08 -15.34
C GLN A 69 -1.55 -10.03 -14.21
N PHE A 70 -2.20 -8.88 -14.38
CA PHE A 70 -2.26 -7.86 -13.33
C PHE A 70 -2.90 -8.39 -12.04
N LYS A 71 -4.02 -9.11 -12.15
CA LYS A 71 -4.71 -9.69 -11.00
C LYS A 71 -3.84 -10.74 -10.30
N GLU A 72 -3.06 -11.50 -11.03
CA GLU A 72 -2.17 -12.51 -10.47
C GLU A 72 -1.01 -11.86 -9.70
N LYS A 73 -0.25 -10.95 -10.33
CA LYS A 73 0.83 -10.19 -9.68
C LYS A 73 0.35 -9.43 -8.45
N SER A 74 -0.87 -8.90 -8.50
CA SER A 74 -1.42 -8.11 -7.41
C SER A 74 -1.64 -8.87 -6.11
N LYS A 75 -1.80 -10.20 -6.17
CA LYS A 75 -1.98 -11.04 -4.98
C LYS A 75 -0.74 -11.04 -4.09
N ASP A 76 0.44 -10.86 -4.67
CA ASP A 76 1.71 -10.92 -3.95
C ASP A 76 1.92 -9.74 -3.01
N TYR A 77 1.23 -8.62 -3.23
CA TYR A 77 1.37 -7.40 -2.42
C TYR A 77 0.06 -6.91 -1.79
N LEU A 78 -1.09 -7.27 -2.34
CA LEU A 78 -2.38 -7.10 -1.67
C LEU A 78 -2.62 -8.25 -0.68
N ILE A 79 -1.72 -8.42 0.30
CA ILE A 79 -1.79 -9.50 1.30
C ILE A 79 -3.05 -9.37 2.16
N TRP A 80 -3.37 -8.15 2.60
CA TRP A 80 -4.53 -7.87 3.44
C TRP A 80 -5.70 -7.26 2.66
N GLY A 81 -5.48 -6.95 1.39
CA GLY A 81 -6.46 -6.29 0.54
C GLY A 81 -6.94 -7.17 -0.60
N HIS A 82 -7.96 -6.68 -1.30
CA HIS A 82 -8.47 -7.33 -2.50
C HIS A 82 -8.77 -6.31 -3.58
N LEU A 83 -8.41 -6.67 -4.81
CA LEU A 83 -8.84 -5.93 -5.98
C LEU A 83 -10.33 -6.12 -6.20
N LYS A 84 -11.05 -5.00 -6.15
CA LYS A 84 -12.47 -4.95 -6.48
C LYS A 84 -12.66 -4.78 -7.97
N GLU A 85 -11.91 -3.87 -8.57
CA GLU A 85 -12.15 -3.49 -9.95
C GLU A 85 -10.90 -2.91 -10.64
N VAL A 86 -10.73 -3.26 -11.92
CA VAL A 86 -9.76 -2.64 -12.83
C VAL A 86 -10.53 -2.21 -14.08
N ARG A 87 -10.63 -0.91 -14.32
CA ARG A 87 -11.21 -0.32 -15.52
C ARG A 87 -10.12 0.45 -16.27
N ALA A 88 -10.03 0.25 -17.57
CA ALA A 88 -9.27 1.14 -18.43
C ALA A 88 -10.26 1.93 -19.29
N SER A 89 -10.48 3.20 -18.93
CA SER A 89 -11.43 4.08 -19.61
C SER A 89 -10.95 4.45 -21.02
N SER A 90 -9.63 4.47 -21.23
CA SER A 90 -9.00 4.71 -22.52
C SER A 90 -7.68 3.93 -22.63
N LEU A 91 -6.95 4.12 -23.73
CA LEU A 91 -5.57 3.61 -23.88
C LEU A 91 -4.58 4.31 -22.93
N GLU A 92 -4.96 5.45 -22.34
CA GLU A 92 -4.07 6.26 -21.50
C GLU A 92 -4.54 6.36 -20.03
N ASP A 93 -5.75 5.92 -19.70
CA ASP A 93 -6.31 6.06 -18.36
C ASP A 93 -6.75 4.71 -17.77
N ILE A 94 -6.18 4.38 -16.62
CA ILE A 94 -6.52 3.20 -15.84
C ILE A 94 -6.97 3.61 -14.42
N LYS A 95 -8.07 3.02 -14.00
CA LYS A 95 -8.64 3.15 -12.66
C LYS A 95 -8.65 1.78 -12.00
N ILE A 96 -8.00 1.70 -10.86
CA ILE A 96 -7.92 0.52 -10.02
C ILE A 96 -8.63 0.83 -8.70
N ILE A 97 -9.55 -0.04 -8.30
CA ILE A 97 -10.23 0.01 -7.02
C ILE A 97 -9.86 -1.25 -6.25
N TRP A 98 -9.35 -1.05 -5.05
CA TRP A 98 -9.03 -2.13 -4.12
C TRP A 98 -9.58 -1.80 -2.74
N SER A 99 -9.65 -2.79 -1.87
CA SER A 99 -10.15 -2.63 -0.51
C SER A 99 -9.26 -3.32 0.49
N LEU A 100 -9.26 -2.80 1.72
CA LEU A 100 -8.62 -3.37 2.90
C LEU A 100 -9.71 -3.43 3.99
N GLY A 101 -10.28 -4.61 4.22
CA GLY A 101 -11.51 -4.73 5.01
C GLY A 101 -12.66 -3.92 4.40
N ASP A 102 -13.26 -3.03 5.20
CA ASP A 102 -14.34 -2.15 4.77
C ASP A 102 -13.86 -0.88 4.05
N PHE A 103 -12.56 -0.57 4.11
CA PHE A 103 -11.99 0.60 3.47
C PHE A 103 -11.79 0.35 1.98
N ARG A 104 -12.24 1.31 1.15
CA ARG A 104 -12.03 1.29 -0.30
C ARG A 104 -11.05 2.37 -0.71
N PHE A 105 -10.08 1.96 -1.52
CA PHE A 105 -9.05 2.82 -2.07
C PHE A 105 -9.17 2.86 -3.59
N LYS A 106 -9.00 4.05 -4.14
CA LYS A 106 -9.02 4.29 -5.58
C LYS A 106 -7.65 4.80 -6.00
N VAL A 107 -7.05 4.09 -6.94
CA VAL A 107 -5.85 4.53 -7.66
C VAL A 107 -6.28 4.84 -9.09
N GLN A 108 -6.07 6.08 -9.53
CA GLN A 108 -6.29 6.47 -10.92
C GLN A 108 -4.99 7.00 -11.49
N ARG A 109 -4.59 6.50 -12.66
CA ARG A 109 -3.39 6.94 -13.33
C ARG A 109 -3.69 7.19 -14.80
N ARG A 110 -3.49 8.44 -15.21
CA ARG A 110 -3.40 8.83 -16.62
C ARG A 110 -1.92 8.82 -17.02
N ILE A 111 -1.56 8.03 -18.00
CA ILE A 111 -0.21 7.96 -18.55
C ILE A 111 -0.25 8.44 -19.99
N HIS A 112 0.50 9.50 -20.26
CA HIS A 112 0.64 10.00 -21.63
C HIS A 112 1.58 9.08 -22.40
N TRP A 113 1.19 8.57 -23.57
CA TRP A 113 1.92 7.50 -24.26
C TRP A 113 3.39 7.85 -24.57
N LYS A 114 3.69 9.13 -24.83
CA LYS A 114 5.07 9.65 -25.04
C LYS A 114 6.00 9.46 -23.84
N SER A 115 5.45 9.25 -22.63
CA SER A 115 6.23 9.01 -21.41
C SER A 115 6.60 7.55 -21.20
N LEU A 116 5.90 6.60 -21.84
CA LEU A 116 6.16 5.17 -21.74
C LEU A 116 7.34 4.73 -22.62
N THR A 117 7.48 5.29 -23.82
CA THR A 117 8.56 4.95 -24.76
C THR A 117 9.93 5.44 -24.30
N ARG A 118 9.99 6.48 -23.46
CA ARG A 118 11.26 7.08 -23.02
C ARG A 118 11.97 6.28 -21.91
N LYS A 119 11.28 5.39 -21.19
CA LYS A 119 11.86 4.65 -20.04
C LYS A 119 12.64 3.39 -20.42
N ARG A 120 12.49 2.84 -21.62
CA ARG A 120 13.23 1.62 -22.04
C ARG A 120 14.69 1.89 -22.47
N VAL A 121 15.09 3.15 -22.60
CA VAL A 121 16.48 3.52 -22.98
C VAL A 121 17.45 3.41 -21.78
N LEU A 122 16.96 3.13 -20.57
CA LEU A 122 17.77 3.07 -19.34
C LEU A 122 17.72 1.72 -18.62
N SER A 123 17.38 0.63 -19.30
CA SER A 123 17.52 -0.73 -18.76
C SER A 123 18.53 -1.49 -19.62
N PRO A 124 19.72 -1.86 -19.08
CA PRO A 124 20.64 -2.79 -19.75
C PRO A 124 20.05 -4.19 -19.86
#